data_AF-A0A2A2IGP0-F1
#
_entry.id   AF-A0A2A2IGP0-F1
#
_cell.length_a   1.000
_cell.length_b   1.000
_cell.length_c   1.000
_cell.angle_alpha   90.00
_cell.angle_beta   90.00
_cell.angle_gamma   90.00
#
_symmetry.space_group_name_H-M   'P 1'
#
loop_
_entity.id
_entity.type
_entity.pdbx_description
1 polymer ?
#
loop_
_entity_poly.entity_id
_entity_poly.type
_entity_poly.pdbx_seq_one_letter_code
_entity_poly.pdbx_strand_id
1 'polypeptide(L)'
;MEFLYVYGDECAAMDFKEHFDVSSIVKQLRASTDKRITLEDSNENEYTFKLLEFGDVDPKFVNFVRNEMIDYDHAKQKDFFEIVEGG
;
A
#
# COMPACT_ATOMS: atom_id res chain seq x y z
N MET A 1 -11.07 7.15 -6.16
CA MET A 1 -10.56 5.80 -5.83
C MET A 1 -9.31 5.96 -5.00
N GLU A 2 -9.22 5.29 -3.85
CA GLU A 2 -8.07 5.37 -2.95
C GLU A 2 -7.23 4.10 -3.04
N PHE A 3 -5.91 4.26 -3.07
CA PHE A 3 -4.97 3.15 -3.02
C PHE A 3 -3.96 3.38 -1.91
N LEU A 4 -3.70 2.34 -1.14
CA LEU A 4 -2.57 2.27 -0.22
C LEU A 4 -1.36 1.77 -0.99
N TYR A 5 -0.38 2.64 -1.22
CA TYR A 5 0.91 2.26 -1.77
C TYR A 5 1.88 1.95 -0.63
N VAL A 6 2.44 0.76 -0.64
CA VAL A 6 3.36 0.23 0.37
C VAL A 6 4.71 0.01 -0.29
N TYR A 7 5.78 0.46 0.35
CA TYR A 7 7.13 0.15 -0.07
C TYR A 7 8.11 0.16 1.11
N GLY A 8 9.14 -0.66 1.05
CA GLY A 8 10.14 -0.79 2.12
C GLY A 8 11.23 -1.79 1.75
N ASP A 9 11.79 -2.45 2.77
CA ASP A 9 12.78 -3.52 2.62
C ASP A 9 12.23 -4.78 1.91
N GLU A 10 13.07 -5.82 1.77
CA GLU A 10 12.95 -6.96 0.84
C GLU A 10 11.52 -7.50 0.57
N CYS A 11 10.66 -7.59 1.59
CA CYS A 11 9.29 -8.12 1.48
C CYS A 11 8.19 -7.19 2.00
N ALA A 12 8.47 -5.90 2.21
CA ALA A 12 7.59 -4.98 2.94
C ALA A 12 6.14 -4.90 2.41
N ALA A 13 5.92 -5.06 1.11
CA ALA A 13 4.57 -5.02 0.54
C ALA A 13 3.80 -6.35 0.72
N MET A 14 4.49 -7.46 1.03
CA MET A 14 3.87 -8.76 1.30
C MET A 14 3.48 -8.94 2.77
N ASP A 15 4.34 -8.54 3.70
CA ASP A 15 4.24 -8.89 5.12
C ASP A 15 3.72 -7.74 6.01
N PHE A 16 3.58 -6.51 5.50
CA PHE A 16 3.11 -5.39 6.33
C PHE A 16 1.78 -5.65 7.08
N LYS A 17 0.91 -6.50 6.54
CA LYS A 17 -0.37 -6.85 7.18
C LYS A 17 -0.22 -7.76 8.40
N GLU A 18 0.92 -8.44 8.53
CA GLU A 18 1.26 -9.24 9.71
C GLU A 18 1.79 -8.36 10.84
N HIS A 19 2.36 -7.20 10.49
CA HIS A 19 2.97 -6.26 11.43
C HIS A 19 2.06 -5.08 11.81
N PHE A 20 1.18 -4.65 10.91
CA PHE A 20 0.41 -3.43 11.08
C PHE A 20 -1.08 -3.59 10.74
N ASP A 21 -1.92 -2.89 11.52
CA ASP A 21 -3.34 -2.77 11.21
C ASP A 21 -3.55 -1.75 10.07
N VAL A 22 -4.01 -2.25 8.92
CA VAL A 22 -4.23 -1.46 7.71
C VAL A 22 -5.24 -0.33 7.95
N SER A 23 -6.29 -0.59 8.73
CA SER A 23 -7.32 0.41 9.02
C SER A 23 -6.76 1.60 9.79
N SER A 24 -5.90 1.33 10.77
CA SER A 24 -5.18 2.34 11.54
C SER A 24 -4.20 3.14 10.67
N ILE A 25 -3.44 2.47 9.80
CA ILE A 25 -2.54 3.13 8.84
C ILE A 25 -3.34 4.09 7.94
N VAL A 26 -4.42 3.62 7.34
CA VAL A 26 -5.25 4.42 6.44
C VAL A 26 -5.85 5.62 7.17
N LYS A 27 -6.34 5.43 8.40
CA LYS A 27 -6.86 6.53 9.22
C LYS A 27 -5.79 7.58 9.53
N GLN A 28 -4.57 7.16 9.86
CA GLN A 28 -3.44 8.06 10.10
C GLN A 28 -3.04 8.80 8.82
N LEU A 29 -2.96 8.09 7.69
CA LEU A 29 -2.64 8.69 6.39
C LEU A 29 -3.70 9.71 5.96
N ARG A 30 -4.99 9.43 6.18
CA ARG A 30 -6.07 10.37 5.87
C ARG A 30 -5.97 11.65 6.72
N ALA A 31 -5.54 11.53 7.98
CA ALA A 31 -5.33 12.66 8.89
C ALA A 31 -4.00 13.40 8.65
N SER A 32 -3.02 12.78 7.98
CA SER A 32 -1.74 13.39 7.65
C SER A 32 -1.84 14.32 6.44
N THR A 33 -1.17 15.47 6.49
CA THR A 33 -1.11 16.42 5.37
C THR A 33 -0.34 15.83 4.18
N ASP A 34 0.74 15.08 4.46
CA ASP A 34 1.63 14.54 3.43
C ASP A 34 1.15 13.21 2.85
N LYS A 35 0.03 12.66 3.37
CA LYS A 35 -0.55 11.37 2.96
C LYS A 35 0.50 10.24 2.93
N ARG A 36 1.52 10.34 3.78
CA ARG A 36 2.65 9.41 3.88
C ARG A 36 3.04 9.24 5.34
N ILE A 37 3.34 8.01 5.74
CA ILE A 37 3.95 7.67 7.03
C ILE A 37 5.01 6.59 6.82
N THR A 38 6.02 6.55 7.67
CA THR A 38 7.03 5.51 7.71
C THR A 38 7.01 4.91 9.12
N LEU A 39 6.96 3.59 9.20
CA LEU A 39 6.89 2.82 10.44
C LEU A 39 7.98 1.75 10.41
N GLU A 40 8.40 1.32 11.59
CA GLU A 40 9.38 0.24 11.76
C GLU A 40 8.72 -0.93 12.50
N ASP A 41 9.06 -2.17 12.12
CA ASP A 41 8.63 -3.35 12.89
C ASP A 41 9.59 -3.63 14.06
N SER A 42 9.34 -4.73 14.78
CA SER A 42 10.17 -5.14 15.93
C SER A 42 11.59 -5.56 15.55
N ASN A 43 11.85 -5.82 14.26
CA ASN A 43 13.17 -6.16 13.73
C ASN A 43 13.84 -4.96 13.00
N GLU A 44 13.36 -3.73 13.21
CA GLU A 44 13.91 -2.51 12.60
C GLU A 44 13.82 -2.47 11.07
N ASN A 45 12.91 -3.24 10.44
CA ASN A 45 12.66 -3.10 9.01
C ASN A 45 11.76 -1.89 8.77
N GLU A 46 12.08 -1.10 7.75
CA GLU A 46 11.34 0.11 7.41
C GLU A 46 10.18 -0.18 6.45
N TYR A 47 8.99 0.31 6.80
CA TYR A 47 7.78 0.25 5.99
C TYR A 47 7.27 1.65 5.75
N THR A 48 7.25 2.06 4.49
CA THR A 48 6.63 3.31 4.09
C THR A 48 5.27 3.09 3.45
N PHE A 49 4.28 3.81 3.95
CA PHE A 49 2.91 3.81 3.47
C PHE A 49 2.59 5.17 2.87
N LYS A 50 1.90 5.17 1.73
CA LYS A 50 1.39 6.36 1.08
C LYS A 50 -0.03 6.16 0.61
N LEU A 51 -0.90 7.11 0.92
CA LEU A 51 -2.25 7.14 0.38
C LEU A 51 -2.24 7.88 -0.96
N LEU A 52 -2.69 7.20 -2.00
CA LEU A 52 -2.83 7.74 -3.35
C LEU A 52 -4.30 7.90 -3.68
N GLU A 53 -4.67 9.10 -4.10
CA GLU A 53 -6.04 9.44 -4.49
C GLU A 53 -6.07 9.65 -6.00
N PHE A 54 -6.84 8.83 -6.70
CA PHE A 54 -7.09 8.97 -8.13
C PHE A 54 -8.59 9.20 -8.37
N GLY A 55 -8.93 9.69 -9.57
CA GLY A 55 -10.31 9.72 -10.05
C GLY A 55 -10.88 8.32 -10.27
N ASP A 56 -11.88 8.20 -11.14
CA ASP A 56 -12.35 6.90 -11.60
C ASP A 56 -11.25 6.21 -12.43
N VAL A 57 -10.71 5.11 -11.89
CA VAL A 57 -9.80 4.21 -12.60
C VAL A 57 -10.55 2.91 -12.85
N ASP A 58 -10.52 2.42 -14.09
CA ASP A 58 -11.20 1.17 -14.44
C ASP A 58 -10.60 0.00 -13.64
N PRO A 59 -11.38 -0.74 -12.83
CA PRO A 59 -10.88 -1.89 -12.07
C PRO A 59 -10.26 -2.98 -12.96
N LYS A 60 -10.71 -3.10 -14.21
CA LYS A 60 -10.11 -4.02 -15.20
C LYS A 60 -8.72 -3.55 -15.63
N PHE A 61 -8.52 -2.24 -15.75
CA PHE A 61 -7.21 -1.68 -16.04
C PHE A 61 -6.25 -1.88 -14.85
N VAL A 62 -6.72 -1.68 -13.62
CA VAL A 62 -5.95 -1.97 -12.40
C VAL A 62 -5.52 -3.43 -12.37
N ASN A 63 -6.44 -4.37 -12.63
CA ASN A 63 -6.14 -5.79 -12.70
C ASN A 63 -5.16 -6.13 -13.83
N PHE A 64 -5.31 -5.51 -15.01
CA PHE A 64 -4.37 -5.69 -16.11
C PHE A 64 -2.96 -5.28 -15.70
N VAL A 65 -2.78 -4.08 -15.12
CA VAL A 65 -1.47 -3.62 -14.65
C VAL A 65 -0.89 -4.60 -13.63
N ARG A 66 -1.69 -5.04 -12.66
CA ARG A 66 -1.23 -5.94 -11.60
C ARG A 66 -0.81 -7.32 -12.10
N ASN A 67 -1.51 -7.88 -13.09
CA ASN A 67 -1.24 -9.23 -13.60
C ASN A 67 -0.22 -9.25 -14.76
N GLU A 68 -0.21 -8.22 -15.61
CA GLU A 68 0.54 -8.25 -16.87
C GLU A 68 1.77 -7.34 -16.87
N MET A 69 1.85 -6.36 -15.95
CA MET A 69 2.94 -5.36 -15.95
C MET A 69 3.81 -5.35 -14.70
N ILE A 70 3.32 -5.85 -13.56
CA ILE A 70 4.10 -5.87 -12.31
C ILE A 70 4.87 -7.19 -12.22
N ASP A 71 6.19 -7.08 -12.17
CA ASP A 71 7.05 -8.22 -11.88
C ASP A 71 6.89 -8.65 -10.41
N TYR A 72 6.74 -9.95 -10.17
CA TYR A 72 6.52 -10.52 -8.84
C TYR A 72 7.63 -10.15 -7.85
N ASP A 73 8.88 -10.04 -8.31
CA ASP A 73 9.99 -9.71 -7.42
C ASP A 73 9.95 -8.23 -7.00
N HIS A 74 9.54 -7.35 -7.91
CA HIS A 74 9.25 -5.95 -7.58
C HIS A 74 8.02 -5.81 -6.67
N ALA A 75 7.01 -6.66 -6.82
CA ALA A 75 5.79 -6.62 -6.00
C ALA A 75 6.04 -6.96 -4.52
N LYS A 76 7.14 -7.67 -4.19
CA LYS A 76 7.51 -7.98 -2.81
C LYS A 76 7.92 -6.73 -2.04
N GLN A 77 8.68 -5.86 -2.70
CA GLN A 77 9.23 -4.65 -2.09
C GLN A 77 8.26 -3.49 -2.14
N LYS A 78 7.44 -3.40 -3.20
CA LYS A 78 6.48 -2.31 -3.41
C LYS A 78 5.23 -2.79 -4.13
N ASP A 79 4.06 -2.45 -3.58
CA ASP A 79 2.78 -2.73 -4.22
C ASP A 79 1.73 -1.68 -3.83
N PHE A 80 0.61 -1.64 -4.56
CA PHE A 80 -0.54 -0.84 -4.23
C PHE A 80 -1.76 -1.71 -3.97
N PHE A 81 -2.58 -1.31 -2.99
CA PHE A 81 -3.78 -2.02 -2.58
C PHE A 81 -4.97 -1.06 -2.66
N GLU A 82 -6.00 -1.46 -3.39
CA GLU A 82 -7.25 -0.69 -3.41
C GLU A 82 -7.88 -0.67 -2.02
N ILE A 83 -8.24 0.52 -1.55
CA ILE A 83 -8.98 0.70 -0.32
C ILE A 83 -10.46 0.70 -0.68
N VAL A 84 -11.09 -0.47 -0.56
CA VAL A 84 -12.53 -0.59 -0.63
C VAL A 84 -13.07 -0.29 0.77
N GLU A 85 -13.67 0.88 0.98
CA GLU A 85 -14.44 1.10 2.20
C GLU A 85 -15.55 0.06 2.25
N GLY A 86 -15.50 -0.83 3.25
CA GLY A 86 -16.51 -1.86 3.42
C GLY A 86 -17.91 -1.23 3.49
N GLY A 87 -18.80 -1.72 2.63
CA GLY A 87 -20.25 -1.48 2.75
C GLY A 87 -20.86 -2.28 3.90
#